data_AF-H1KYA9-F1
#
_entry.id   AF-H1KYA9-F1
#
_cell.length_a   1.000
_cell.length_b   1.000
_cell.length_c   1.000
_cell.angle_alpha   90.00
_cell.angle_beta   90.00
_cell.angle_gamma   90.00
#
_symmetry.space_group_name_H-M   'P 1'
#
loop_
_entity.id
_entity.type
_entity.pdbx_description
1 polymer ?
#
loop_
_entity_poly.entity_id
_entity_poly.type
_entity_poly.pdbx_seq_one_letter_code
_entity_poly.pdbx_strand_id
1 'polypeptide(L)'
;MPIINVDNKLILKSMKKVFVEELEEMENELRKLYEKYNINSSKDLAFNISEGFITGEEARNDLERMKYLEENIERIRGYLRDINLLSI
;
A
#
# COMPACT_ATOMS: atom_id res chain seq x y z
N MET A 1 -20.30 30.01 20.75
CA MET A 1 -19.30 29.06 20.19
C MET A 1 -19.46 29.13 18.67
N PRO A 2 -18.50 29.64 17.90
CA PRO A 2 -18.66 29.65 16.45
C PRO A 2 -18.58 28.21 15.97
N ILE A 3 -19.64 27.74 15.33
CA ILE A 3 -19.63 26.51 14.56
C ILE A 3 -18.66 26.78 13.42
N ILE A 4 -17.44 26.25 13.54
CA ILE A 4 -16.48 26.28 12.45
C ILE A 4 -17.14 25.42 11.37
N ASN A 5 -17.76 26.08 10.39
CA ASN A 5 -18.16 25.45 9.15
C ASN A 5 -16.87 25.16 8.39
N VAL A 6 -16.07 24.21 8.90
CA VAL A 6 -14.91 23.71 8.17
C VAL A 6 -15.54 23.08 6.95
N ASP A 7 -15.34 23.73 5.82
CA ASP A 7 -15.95 23.33 4.56
C ASP A 7 -15.58 21.86 4.34
N ASN A 8 -16.55 20.95 4.49
CA ASN A 8 -16.30 19.49 4.48
C ASN A 8 -15.55 19.08 3.21
N LYS A 9 -15.71 19.84 2.12
CA LYS A 9 -14.95 19.70 0.87
C LYS A 9 -13.44 19.93 1.04
N LEU A 10 -13.03 20.91 1.84
CA LEU A 10 -11.62 21.20 2.10
C LEU A 10 -10.97 20.08 2.93
N ILE A 11 -11.66 19.57 3.96
CA ILE A 11 -11.19 18.43 4.75
C ILE A 11 -11.04 17.19 3.86
N LEU A 12 -12.07 16.85 3.08
CA LEU A 12 -12.05 15.69 2.18
C LEU A 12 -10.93 15.78 1.14
N LYS A 13 -10.67 16.97 0.59
CA LYS A 13 -9.59 17.18 -0.39
C LYS A 13 -8.21 17.00 0.25
N SER A 14 -8.00 17.54 1.45
CA SER A 14 -6.74 17.37 2.18
C SER A 14 -6.51 15.92 2.58
N MET A 15 -7.54 15.22 3.07
CA MET A 15 -7.46 13.79 3.39
C MET A 15 -7.15 12.96 2.15
N LYS A 16 -7.83 13.22 1.02
CA LYS A 16 -7.55 12.55 -0.26
C LYS A 16 -6.08 12.71 -0.65
N LYS A 17 -5.53 13.92 -0.53
CA LYS A 17 -4.13 14.20 -0.88
C LYS A 17 -3.17 13.36 -0.03
N VAL A 18 -3.34 13.37 1.29
CA VAL A 18 -2.48 12.59 2.21
C VAL A 18 -2.56 11.10 1.89
N PHE A 19 -3.77 10.55 1.70
CA PHE A 19 -3.92 9.14 1.37
C PHE A 19 -3.31 8.76 0.02
N VAL A 20 -3.36 9.64 -0.98
CA VAL A 20 -2.73 9.40 -2.29
C VAL A 20 -1.21 9.41 -2.17
N GLU A 21 -0.64 10.38 -1.44
CA GLU A 21 0.81 10.44 -1.21
C GLU A 21 1.31 9.20 -0.45
N GLU A 22 0.62 8.80 0.62
CA GLU A 22 0.95 7.57 1.36
C GLU A 22 0.82 6.32 0.48
N LEU A 23 -0.22 6.24 -0.37
CA LEU A 23 -0.40 5.13 -1.30
C LEU A 23 0.75 5.06 -2.31
N GLU A 24 1.15 6.19 -2.89
CA GLU A 24 2.28 6.25 -3.83
C GLU A 24 3.59 5.82 -3.17
N GLU A 25 3.84 6.21 -1.92
CA GLU A 25 5.01 5.77 -1.16
C GLU A 25 5.01 4.25 -0.94
N MET A 26 3.87 3.68 -0.51
CA MET A 26 3.71 2.24 -0.30
C MET A 26 3.86 1.46 -1.61
N GLU A 27 3.27 1.93 -2.70
CA GLU A 27 3.39 1.32 -4.03
C GLU A 27 4.84 1.36 -4.54
N ASN A 28 5.54 2.46 -4.29
CA ASN A 28 6.96 2.59 -4.63
C ASN A 28 7.84 1.64 -3.82
N GLU A 29 7.57 1.49 -2.52
CA GLU A 29 8.27 0.53 -1.68
C GLU A 29 8.02 -0.91 -2.14
N LEU A 30 6.75 -1.26 -2.38
CA LEU A 30 6.36 -2.60 -2.84
C LEU A 30 7.01 -2.94 -4.19
N ARG A 31 7.06 -1.98 -5.12
CA ARG A 31 7.74 -2.15 -6.41
C ARG A 31 9.24 -2.44 -6.25
N LYS A 32 9.94 -1.74 -5.37
CA LYS A 32 11.37 -2.01 -5.11
C LYS A 32 11.59 -3.41 -4.56
N LEU A 33 10.69 -3.87 -3.69
CA LEU A 33 10.73 -5.23 -3.15
C LEU A 33 10.49 -6.26 -4.27
N TYR A 34 9.54 -6.02 -5.17
CA TYR A 34 9.32 -6.87 -6.35
C TYR A 34 10.53 -6.94 -7.28
N GLU A 35 11.14 -5.79 -7.59
CA GLU A 35 12.34 -5.70 -8.42
C GLU A 35 13.53 -6.43 -7.78
N LYS A 36 13.72 -6.31 -6.45
CA LYS A 36 14.79 -6.96 -5.70
C LYS A 36 14.82 -8.48 -5.90
N TYR A 37 13.66 -9.10 -5.98
CA TYR A 37 13.53 -10.57 -6.13
C TYR A 37 13.12 -11.01 -7.53
N ASN A 38 12.91 -10.07 -8.46
CA ASN A 38 12.38 -10.31 -9.81
C ASN A 38 11.05 -11.08 -9.81
N ILE A 39 10.08 -10.58 -9.05
CA ILE A 39 8.74 -11.18 -8.86
C ILE A 39 7.64 -10.12 -8.99
N ASN A 40 6.36 -10.51 -8.92
CA ASN A 40 5.23 -9.58 -9.04
C ASN A 40 4.26 -9.60 -7.85
N SER A 41 4.46 -10.49 -6.88
CA SER A 41 3.63 -10.60 -5.68
C SER A 41 4.37 -11.25 -4.51
N SER A 42 3.89 -11.00 -3.29
CA SER A 42 4.36 -11.68 -2.08
C SER A 42 4.21 -13.21 -2.19
N LYS A 43 3.21 -13.70 -2.93
CA LYS A 43 2.97 -15.12 -3.18
C LYS A 43 4.12 -15.76 -3.96
N ASP A 44 4.69 -15.05 -4.91
CA ASP A 44 5.85 -15.53 -5.69
C ASP A 44 7.09 -15.66 -4.78
N LEU A 45 7.31 -14.69 -3.89
CA LEU A 45 8.42 -14.78 -2.92
C LEU A 45 8.21 -15.93 -1.94
N ALA A 46 6.98 -16.10 -1.44
CA ALA A 46 6.64 -17.21 -0.55
C ALA A 46 6.89 -18.56 -1.23
N PHE A 47 6.51 -18.71 -2.50
CA PHE A 47 6.81 -19.90 -3.30
C PHE A 47 8.32 -20.13 -3.42
N ASN A 48 9.07 -19.11 -3.82
CA ASN A 48 10.53 -19.22 -3.98
C ASN A 48 11.25 -19.57 -2.68
N ILE A 49 10.78 -19.07 -1.54
CA ILE A 49 11.29 -19.45 -0.22
C ILE A 49 10.94 -20.90 0.12
N SER A 50 9.71 -21.33 -0.17
CA SER A 50 9.27 -22.70 0.13
C SER A 50 10.00 -23.76 -0.70
N GLU A 51 10.33 -23.44 -1.95
CA GLU A 51 11.11 -24.30 -2.84
C GLU A 51 12.63 -24.20 -2.58
N GLY A 52 13.05 -23.29 -1.68
CA GLY A 52 14.45 -23.10 -1.31
C GLY A 52 15.30 -22.35 -2.34
N PHE A 53 14.70 -21.75 -3.39
CA PHE A 53 15.41 -20.90 -4.35
C PHE A 53 15.94 -19.62 -3.71
N ILE A 54 15.21 -19.09 -2.72
CA ILE A 54 15.59 -17.92 -1.94
C ILE A 54 15.62 -18.34 -0.47
N THR A 55 16.71 -18.01 0.23
CA THR A 55 16.87 -18.33 1.64
C THR A 55 17.39 -17.12 2.40
N GLY A 56 17.26 -17.17 3.73
CA GLY A 56 17.74 -16.10 4.61
C GLY A 56 16.62 -15.38 5.36
N GLU A 57 16.99 -14.76 6.46
CA GLU A 57 16.09 -14.00 7.32
C GLU A 57 15.60 -12.71 6.64
N GLU A 58 16.48 -12.05 5.88
CA GLU A 58 16.14 -10.87 5.09
C GLU A 58 14.96 -11.14 4.14
N ALA A 59 14.99 -12.25 3.40
CA ALA A 59 13.91 -12.61 2.49
C ALA A 59 12.57 -12.88 3.21
N ARG A 60 12.62 -13.39 4.45
CA ARG A 60 11.41 -13.59 5.27
C ARG A 60 10.85 -12.27 5.77
N ASN A 61 11.73 -11.36 6.20
CA ASN A 61 11.32 -10.02 6.63
C ASN A 61 10.72 -9.22 5.46
N ASP A 62 11.33 -9.31 4.29
CA ASP A 62 10.82 -8.69 3.08
C ASP A 62 9.49 -9.29 2.63
N LEU A 63 9.31 -10.62 2.78
CA LEU A 63 8.02 -11.28 2.52
C LEU A 63 6.92 -10.73 3.43
N GLU A 64 7.17 -10.62 4.74
CA GLU A 64 6.19 -10.05 5.67
C GLU A 64 5.92 -8.58 5.35
N ARG A 65 6.94 -7.83 4.92
CA ARG A 65 6.76 -6.45 4.48
C ARG A 65 5.91 -6.33 3.21
N MET A 66 6.14 -7.19 2.21
CA MET A 66 5.32 -7.22 0.99
C MET A 66 3.85 -7.50 1.32
N LYS A 67 3.56 -8.52 2.14
CA LYS A 67 2.19 -8.85 2.55
C LYS A 67 1.51 -7.68 3.22
N TYR A 68 2.22 -7.02 4.14
CA TYR A 68 1.72 -5.81 4.81
C TYR A 68 1.40 -4.71 3.79
N LEU A 69 2.31 -4.42 2.85
CA LEU A 69 2.11 -3.36 1.87
C LEU A 69 0.92 -3.68 0.93
N GLU A 70 0.84 -4.90 0.40
CA GLU A 70 -0.26 -5.35 -0.46
C GLU A 70 -1.62 -5.17 0.24
N GLU A 71 -1.75 -5.65 1.48
CA GLU A 71 -2.99 -5.55 2.26
C GLU A 71 -3.37 -4.10 2.55
N ASN A 72 -2.41 -3.26 2.95
CA ASN A 72 -2.68 -1.86 3.27
C ASN A 72 -3.04 -1.04 2.03
N ILE A 73 -2.37 -1.27 0.89
CA ILE A 73 -2.69 -0.65 -0.39
C ILE A 73 -4.12 -1.00 -0.79
N GLU A 74 -4.50 -2.29 -0.69
CA GLU A 74 -5.86 -2.73 -1.01
C GLU A 74 -6.90 -2.09 -0.10
N ARG A 75 -6.62 -2.02 1.21
CA ARG A 75 -7.49 -1.37 2.20
C ARG A 75 -7.69 0.12 1.93
N ILE A 76 -6.61 0.86 1.66
CA ILE A 76 -6.67 2.30 1.37
C ILE A 76 -7.43 2.54 0.06
N ARG A 77 -7.15 1.75 -0.98
CA ARG A 77 -7.92 1.81 -2.24
C ARG A 77 -9.40 1.52 -1.98
N GLY A 78 -9.73 0.58 -1.09
CA GLY A 78 -11.11 0.32 -0.63
C GLY A 78 -11.75 1.56 -0.03
N TYR A 79 -11.11 2.19 0.95
CA TYR A 79 -11.62 3.44 1.55
C TYR A 79 -11.80 4.57 0.52
N LEU A 80 -10.86 4.74 -0.40
CA LEU A 80 -10.97 5.74 -1.46
C LEU A 80 -12.12 5.46 -2.43
N ARG A 81 -12.46 4.18 -2.70
CA ARG A 81 -13.65 3.79 -3.45
C ARG A 81 -14.93 4.13 -2.70
N ASP A 82 -15.01 3.78 -1.42
CA ASP A 82 -16.21 4.00 -0.60
C ASP A 82 -16.53 5.48 -0.40
N ILE A 83 -15.49 6.32 -0.29
CA ILE A 83 -15.64 7.79 -0.20
C ILE A 83 -15.97 8.40 -1.58
N ASN A 84 -16.12 7.59 -2.63
CA ASN A 84 -16.40 8.01 -4.01
C ASN A 84 -15.29 8.91 -4.60
N LEU A 85 -14.07 8.83 -4.07
CA LEU A 85 -12.92 9.68 -4.47
C LEU A 85 -12.20 9.16 -5.71
N LEU A 86 -12.50 7.95 -6.17
CA LEU A 86 -12.17 7.46 -7.51
C LEU A 86 -13.18 7.97 -8.57
N SER A 87 -13.61 9.23 -8.45
CA SER A 87 -13.99 9.97 -9.65
C SER A 87 -12.69 10.27 -10.41
N ILE A 88 -12.24 9.27 -11.16
CA ILE A 88 -11.37 9.47 -12.32
C ILE A 88 -12.25 10.04 -13.43
#